data_AF-S2ERG4-F1
#
_entry.id   AF-S2ERG4-F1
#
_cell.length_a   1.000
_cell.length_b   1.000
_cell.length_c   1.000
_cell.angle_alpha   90.00
_cell.angle_beta   90.00
_cell.angle_gamma   90.00
#
_symmetry.space_group_name_H-M   'P 1'
#
loop_
_entity.id
_entity.type
_entity.pdbx_description
1 polymer ?
#
loop_
_entity_poly.entity_id
_entity_poly.type
_entity_poly.pdbx_seq_one_letter_code
_entity_poly.pdbx_strand_id
1 'polypeptide(L)'
;MDFEKLCIDVLKVDPHVRFTGVLDSKGDLIVEKSRDDANLLNPDEGKMSIHYTFERWTRLQNLSYKFGKEKLAIIEYENVILISLQLNKNLFLFSTDPGADYTSIIVKIKDIISKLEK
;
A
#
# COMPACT_ATOMS: atom_id res chain seq x y z
N MET A 1 14.10 -8.26 -1.10
CA MET A 1 12.99 -8.05 -2.06
C MET A 1 13.28 -6.78 -2.84
N ASP A 2 13.10 -6.84 -4.16
CA ASP A 2 13.20 -5.68 -5.04
C ASP A 2 11.89 -4.87 -4.96
N PHE A 3 11.90 -3.77 -4.22
CA PHE A 3 10.72 -2.93 -4.00
C PHE A 3 10.32 -2.14 -5.25
N GLU A 4 11.28 -1.79 -6.11
CA GLU A 4 10.98 -1.10 -7.35
C GLU A 4 10.24 -2.02 -8.32
N LYS A 5 10.72 -3.25 -8.47
CA LYS A 5 10.01 -4.27 -9.23
C LYS A 5 8.62 -4.57 -8.66
N LEU A 6 8.49 -4.70 -7.33
CA LEU A 6 7.19 -4.90 -6.69
C LEU A 6 6.19 -3.79 -7.07
N CYS A 7 6.55 -2.52 -6.89
CA CYS A 7 5.66 -1.40 -7.21
C CYS A 7 5.26 -1.40 -8.70
N ILE A 8 6.21 -1.64 -9.60
CA ILE A 8 5.94 -1.69 -11.05
C ILE A 8 5.03 -2.88 -11.42
N ASP A 9 5.29 -4.07 -10.88
CA ASP A 9 4.50 -5.26 -11.19
C ASP A 9 3.08 -5.14 -10.64
N VAL A 10 2.91 -4.54 -9.45
CA VAL A 10 1.59 -4.30 -8.85
C VAL A 10 0.78 -3.27 -9.63
N LEU A 11 1.38 -2.18 -10.12
CA LEU A 11 0.68 -1.25 -11.00
C LEU A 11 0.10 -1.92 -12.25
N LYS A 12 0.73 -3.01 -12.74
CA LYS A 12 0.28 -3.76 -13.92
C LYS A 12 -0.76 -4.83 -13.63
N VAL A 13 -1.05 -5.12 -12.35
CA VAL A 13 -2.01 -6.16 -11.94
C VAL A 13 -3.42 -5.86 -12.44
N ASP A 14 -3.79 -4.59 -12.40
CA ASP A 14 -5.11 -4.10 -12.76
C ASP A 14 -5.03 -2.62 -13.18
N PRO A 15 -5.77 -2.18 -14.22
CA PRO A 15 -5.79 -0.77 -14.63
C PRO A 15 -6.27 0.17 -13.53
N HIS A 16 -7.09 -0.29 -12.58
CA HIS A 16 -7.60 0.52 -11.49
C HIS A 16 -6.57 0.77 -10.38
N VAL A 17 -5.41 0.09 -10.37
CA VAL A 17 -4.34 0.40 -9.41
C VAL A 17 -3.63 1.68 -9.84
N ARG A 18 -3.67 2.68 -8.97
CA ARG A 18 -3.26 4.07 -9.27
C ARG A 18 -1.91 4.46 -8.70
N PHE A 19 -1.62 3.97 -7.50
CA PHE A 19 -0.42 4.27 -6.75
C PHE A 19 0.09 3.00 -6.08
N THR A 20 1.40 2.89 -5.95
CA THR A 20 2.11 1.88 -5.16
C THR A 20 3.28 2.53 -4.45
N GLY A 21 3.56 2.12 -3.23
CA GLY A 21 4.70 2.63 -2.47
C GLY A 21 5.13 1.70 -1.35
N VAL A 22 6.37 1.86 -0.88
CA VAL A 22 6.90 1.11 0.26
C VAL A 22 7.42 2.09 1.30
N LEU A 23 6.88 2.01 2.51
CA LEU A 23 7.44 2.69 3.68
C LEU A 23 8.40 1.77 4.41
N ASP A 24 9.50 2.32 4.88
CA ASP A 24 10.36 1.64 5.84
C ASP A 24 9.77 1.66 7.27
N SER A 25 10.48 1.06 8.22
CA SER A 25 10.06 1.03 9.63
C SER A 25 10.02 2.39 10.34
N LYS A 26 10.58 3.44 9.73
CA LYS A 26 10.58 4.82 10.25
C LYS A 26 9.49 5.67 9.61
N GLY A 27 8.82 5.16 8.58
CA GLY A 27 7.79 5.88 7.82
C GLY A 27 8.34 6.62 6.62
N ASP A 28 9.62 6.41 6.27
CA ASP A 28 10.22 7.00 5.09
C ASP A 28 9.78 6.22 3.84
N LEU A 29 9.33 6.95 2.82
CA LEU A 29 8.93 6.38 1.53
C LEU A 29 10.19 5.99 0.73
N ILE A 30 10.46 4.70 0.63
CA ILE A 30 11.65 4.14 -0.05
C ILE A 30 11.48 4.19 -1.57
N VAL A 31 10.29 3.80 -2.03
CA VAL A 31 9.92 3.68 -3.44
C VAL A 31 8.47 4.10 -3.57
N GLU A 32 8.18 4.85 -4.62
CA GLU A 32 6.81 5.10 -5.09
C GLU A 32 6.73 4.99 -6.60
N LYS A 33 5.58 4.54 -7.09
CA LYS A 33 5.19 4.59 -8.51
C LYS A 33 3.71 4.91 -8.58
N SER A 34 3.33 5.81 -9.47
CA SER A 34 1.94 6.12 -9.78
C SER A 34 1.72 6.15 -11.29
N ARG A 35 0.46 6.11 -11.71
CA ARG A 35 0.08 6.44 -13.09
C ARG A 35 0.00 7.96 -13.23
N ASP A 36 0.46 8.49 -14.35
CA ASP A 36 0.57 9.94 -14.59
C ASP A 36 -0.79 10.67 -14.50
N ASP A 37 -1.88 9.97 -14.82
CA ASP A 37 -3.25 10.48 -14.86
C ASP A 37 -4.05 10.26 -13.56
N ALA A 38 -3.44 9.68 -12.53
CA ALA A 38 -4.15 9.14 -11.37
C ALA A 38 -3.97 9.95 -10.06
N ASN A 39 -3.35 11.12 -10.13
CA ASN A 39 -3.04 11.93 -8.96
C ASN A 39 -4.27 12.70 -8.45
N LEU A 40 -4.81 12.27 -7.31
CA LEU A 40 -5.85 13.01 -6.57
C LEU A 40 -5.27 14.09 -5.65
N LEU A 41 -4.02 13.94 -5.25
CA LEU A 41 -3.34 14.74 -4.24
C LEU A 41 -2.13 15.41 -4.86
N ASN A 42 -1.85 16.63 -4.45
CA ASN A 42 -0.56 17.25 -4.72
C ASN A 42 0.56 16.58 -3.89
N PRO A 43 1.85 16.85 -4.17
CA PRO A 43 2.95 16.17 -3.48
C PRO A 43 2.94 16.30 -1.95
N ASP A 44 2.52 17.43 -1.39
CA ASP A 44 2.51 17.65 0.05
C ASP A 44 1.30 16.98 0.71
N GLU A 45 0.15 16.98 0.04
CA GLU A 45 -1.02 16.19 0.44
C GLU A 45 -0.74 14.68 0.39
N GLY A 46 0.03 14.22 -0.62
CA GLY A 46 0.48 12.82 -0.73
C GLY A 46 1.33 12.40 0.46
N LYS A 47 2.33 13.23 0.84
CA LYS A 47 3.13 13.00 2.06
C LYS A 47 2.27 12.97 3.31
N MET A 48 1.27 13.85 3.39
CA MET A 48 0.34 13.89 4.52
C MET A 48 -0.49 12.60 4.63
N SER A 49 -1.02 12.10 3.50
CA SER A 49 -1.75 10.83 3.44
C SER A 49 -0.89 9.63 3.87
N ILE A 50 0.36 9.60 3.42
CA ILE A 50 1.35 8.59 3.81
C ILE A 50 1.63 8.66 5.32
N HIS A 51 1.85 9.87 5.85
CA HIS A 51 2.09 10.10 7.27
C HIS A 51 0.94 9.56 8.14
N TYR A 52 -0.32 9.88 7.80
CA TYR A 52 -1.48 9.38 8.54
C TYR A 52 -1.63 7.87 8.45
N THR A 53 -1.31 7.26 7.31
CA THR A 53 -1.30 5.80 7.16
C THR A 53 -0.27 5.16 8.09
N PHE A 54 0.94 5.73 8.17
CA PHE A 54 2.01 5.25 9.04
C PHE A 54 1.67 5.43 10.53
N GLU A 55 1.12 6.58 10.92
CA GLU A 55 0.66 6.81 12.30
C GLU A 55 -0.41 5.80 12.71
N ARG A 56 -1.40 5.54 11.85
CA ARG A 56 -2.44 4.54 12.10
C ARG A 56 -1.83 3.16 12.32
N TRP A 57 -0.97 2.72 11.38
CA TRP A 57 -0.34 1.40 11.43
C TRP A 57 0.47 1.22 12.71
N THR A 58 1.35 2.17 13.04
CA THR A 58 2.22 2.10 14.24
C THR A 58 1.43 2.10 15.54
N ARG A 59 0.40 2.94 15.67
CA ARG A 59 -0.45 2.98 16.87
C ARG A 59 -1.20 1.66 17.08
N LEU A 60 -1.68 1.03 16.02
CA LEU A 60 -2.39 -0.25 16.12
C LEU A 60 -1.47 -1.42 16.49
N GLN A 61 -0.17 -1.35 16.17
CA GLN A 61 0.80 -2.37 16.62
C GLN A 61 0.90 -2.44 18.15
N ASN A 62 0.58 -1.37 18.89
CA ASN A 62 0.56 -1.40 20.36
C ASN A 62 -0.48 -2.38 20.93
N LEU A 63 -1.48 -2.79 20.13
CA LEU A 63 -2.50 -3.78 20.49
C LEU A 63 -2.16 -5.18 19.97
N SER A 64 -1.02 -5.37 19.32
CA SER A 64 -0.63 -6.64 18.69
C SER A 64 -0.47 -7.80 19.68
N TYR A 65 -0.20 -7.51 20.96
CA TYR A 65 -0.17 -8.52 22.02
C TYR A 65 -1.53 -9.20 22.27
N LYS A 66 -2.63 -8.60 21.77
CA LYS A 66 -3.98 -9.20 21.81
C LYS A 66 -4.49 -9.59 20.44
N PHE A 67 -4.29 -8.76 19.42
CA PHE A 67 -4.86 -8.98 18.08
C PHE A 67 -3.94 -9.78 17.15
N GLY A 68 -2.67 -9.92 17.51
CA GLY A 68 -1.61 -10.25 16.55
C GLY A 68 -1.20 -9.04 15.72
N LYS A 69 -0.21 -9.23 14.85
CA LYS A 69 0.31 -8.17 13.96
C LYS A 69 -0.70 -7.87 12.86
N GLU A 70 -0.92 -6.58 12.57
CA GLU A 70 -1.70 -6.14 11.40
C GLU A 70 -1.12 -6.79 10.13
N LYS A 71 -1.99 -7.37 9.29
CA LYS A 71 -1.61 -7.97 8.00
C LYS A 71 -2.04 -7.10 6.82
N LEU A 72 -3.19 -6.44 6.94
CA LEU A 72 -3.87 -5.71 5.89
C LEU A 72 -4.78 -4.66 6.54
N ALA A 73 -4.86 -3.47 5.94
CA ALA A 73 -5.93 -2.52 6.17
C ALA A 73 -6.43 -1.98 4.82
N ILE A 74 -7.73 -1.69 4.78
CA ILE A 74 -8.44 -1.14 3.62
C ILE A 74 -9.26 0.04 4.14
N ILE A 75 -9.12 1.19 3.49
CA ILE A 75 -9.86 2.41 3.80
C ILE A 75 -10.49 2.89 2.50
N GLU A 76 -11.82 2.86 2.44
CA GLU A 76 -12.61 3.23 1.27
C GLU A 76 -13.19 4.63 1.44
N TYR A 77 -12.83 5.51 0.52
CA TYR A 77 -13.41 6.82 0.31
C TYR A 77 -14.22 6.79 -0.99
N GLU A 78 -15.13 7.76 -1.14
CA GLU A 78 -15.93 7.93 -2.35
C GLU A 78 -15.10 7.97 -3.64
N ASN A 79 -13.88 8.53 -3.59
CA ASN A 79 -13.01 8.71 -4.76
C ASN A 79 -11.75 7.81 -4.75
N VAL A 80 -11.49 7.05 -3.69
CA VAL A 80 -10.28 6.20 -3.59
C VAL A 80 -10.39 5.10 -2.54
N ILE A 81 -9.81 3.94 -2.84
CA ILE A 81 -9.53 2.90 -1.85
C ILE A 81 -8.04 2.91 -1.55
N LEU A 82 -7.67 3.17 -0.30
CA LEU A 82 -6.30 3.09 0.20
C LEU A 82 -6.08 1.74 0.87
N ILE A 83 -5.02 1.04 0.49
CA ILE A 83 -4.75 -0.31 0.98
C ILE A 83 -3.30 -0.38 1.46
N SER A 84 -3.10 -0.97 2.63
CA SER A 84 -1.76 -1.20 3.18
C SER A 84 -1.57 -2.65 3.59
N LEU A 85 -0.44 -3.25 3.21
CA LEU A 85 -0.04 -4.62 3.51
C LEU A 85 1.28 -4.65 4.29
N GLN A 86 1.34 -5.46 5.34
CA GLN A 86 2.57 -5.68 6.10
C GLN A 86 3.60 -6.44 5.25
N LEU A 87 4.82 -5.91 5.13
CA LEU A 87 5.96 -6.57 4.48
C LEU A 87 7.16 -6.66 5.42
N ASN A 88 7.29 -7.74 6.21
CA ASN A 88 8.36 -7.89 7.20
C ASN A 88 8.46 -6.66 8.13
N LYS A 89 9.45 -5.77 7.94
CA LYS A 89 9.64 -4.53 8.71
C LYS A 89 9.07 -3.28 8.03
N ASN A 90 8.59 -3.43 6.79
CA ASN A 90 8.12 -2.36 5.93
C ASN A 90 6.60 -2.44 5.75
N LEU A 91 6.03 -1.37 5.21
CA LEU A 91 4.61 -1.28 4.88
C LEU A 91 4.47 -1.04 3.38
N PHE A 92 3.79 -1.94 2.67
CA PHE A 92 3.42 -1.72 1.28
C PHE A 92 2.11 -0.97 1.20
N LEU A 93 2.07 0.05 0.38
CA LEU A 93 0.92 0.90 0.12
C LEU A 93 0.52 0.71 -1.33
N PHE A 94 -0.78 0.64 -1.58
CA PHE A 94 -1.31 0.84 -2.92
C PHE A 94 -2.72 1.41 -2.86
N SER A 95 -3.15 2.05 -3.93
CA SER A 95 -4.51 2.57 -4.04
C SER A 95 -5.19 2.11 -5.31
N THR A 96 -6.52 2.02 -5.25
CA THR A 96 -7.35 1.70 -6.42
C THR A 96 -8.46 2.72 -6.61
N ASP A 97 -9.02 2.75 -7.81
CA ASP A 97 -10.30 3.41 -8.06
C ASP A 97 -11.41 2.82 -7.16
N PRO A 98 -12.43 3.62 -6.81
CA PRO A 98 -13.67 3.11 -6.23
C PRO A 98 -14.30 2.04 -7.11
N GLY A 99 -14.91 1.03 -6.49
CA GLY A 99 -15.60 -0.06 -7.21
C GLY A 99 -14.69 -1.10 -7.87
N ALA A 100 -13.36 -0.95 -7.79
CA ALA A 100 -12.43 -1.99 -8.21
C ALA A 100 -12.58 -3.25 -7.32
N ASP A 101 -12.40 -4.44 -7.91
CA ASP A 101 -12.34 -5.69 -7.13
C ASP A 101 -10.99 -5.79 -6.40
N TYR A 102 -10.87 -5.02 -5.33
CA TYR A 102 -9.67 -4.97 -4.50
C TYR A 102 -9.36 -6.33 -3.87
N THR A 103 -10.33 -7.22 -3.72
CA THR A 103 -10.08 -8.57 -3.17
C THR A 103 -9.26 -9.40 -4.15
N SER A 104 -9.69 -9.47 -5.42
CA SER A 104 -8.93 -10.16 -6.47
C SER A 104 -7.55 -9.52 -6.70
N ILE A 105 -7.48 -8.18 -6.66
CA ILE A 105 -6.21 -7.45 -6.76
C ILE A 105 -5.26 -7.83 -5.61
N ILE A 106 -5.73 -7.83 -4.36
CA ILE A 106 -4.93 -8.22 -3.18
C ILE A 106 -4.39 -9.65 -3.31
N VAL A 107 -5.18 -10.60 -3.83
CA VAL A 107 -4.73 -11.98 -4.04
C VAL A 107 -3.56 -12.02 -5.04
N LYS A 108 -3.70 -11.38 -6.21
CA LYS A 108 -2.64 -11.31 -7.22
C LYS A 108 -1.38 -10.63 -6.68
N ILE A 109 -1.52 -9.56 -5.89
CA ILE A 109 -0.41 -8.85 -5.25
C ILE A 109 0.33 -9.77 -4.26
N LYS A 110 -0.39 -10.54 -3.44
CA LYS A 110 0.21 -11.50 -2.51
C LYS A 110 1.00 -12.59 -3.23
N ASP A 111 0.54 -13.03 -4.40
CA ASP A 111 1.29 -13.97 -5.25
C ASP A 111 2.58 -13.35 -5.79
N ILE A 112 2.55 -12.07 -6.18
CA ILE A 112 3.76 -11.33 -6.61
C ILE A 112 4.76 -11.22 -5.46
N ILE A 113 4.31 -10.77 -4.28
CA ILE A 113 5.15 -10.68 -3.07
C ILE A 113 5.80 -12.03 -2.77
N SER A 114 5.00 -13.10 -2.74
CA SER A 114 5.49 -14.46 -2.47
C SER A 114 6.54 -14.96 -3.48
N LYS A 115 6.51 -14.47 -4.73
CA LYS A 115 7.52 -14.78 -5.76
C LYS A 115 8.79 -13.95 -5.60
N LEU A 116 8.69 -12.72 -5.08
CA LEU A 116 9.83 -11.81 -4.88
C LEU A 116 10.54 -12.02 -3.53
N GLU A 117 9.92 -12.76 -2.61
CA GLU A 117 10.53 -13.21 -1.35
C GLU A 117 11.36 -14.49 -1.48
N LYS A 118 11.18 -15.25 -2.57
CA LYS A 118 11.99 -16.43 -2.91
C LYS A 118 13.29 -16.02 -3.60
#